data_AF-A0A1H3W506-F1
#
_entry.id   AF-A0A1H3W506-F1
#
_cell.length_a   1.000
_cell.length_b   1.000
_cell.length_c   1.000
_cell.angle_alpha   90.00
_cell.angle_beta   90.00
_cell.angle_gamma   90.00
#
_symmetry.space_group_name_H-M   'P 1'
#
loop_
_entity.id
_entity.type
_entity.pdbx_description
1 polymer ?
#
loop_
_entity_poly.entity_id
_entity_poly.type
_entity_poly.pdbx_seq_one_letter_code
_entity_poly.pdbx_strand_id
1 'polypeptide(L)'
;MSHLPQQPLIRLPRALNQALNLDIAIDSATFLMTNMIPQAPNNNQKIWESFESYIRTQVLSGNEAYIIMGSYGSGGIGSASTSVVNSIDNGKINVPANVWKVAVIMPTGDNDISRIASGTRVIAVNTPNVNTINAGWKQYIVTVRNIETQTGYNLLSGLPQAVQDVVEKVKDPGN
;
A
#
# COMPACT_ATOMS: atom_id res chain seq x y z
N MET A 1 15.59 -15.72 -1.96
CA MET A 1 14.71 -14.63 -1.52
C MET A 1 13.56 -14.57 -2.50
N SER A 2 12.40 -15.10 -2.13
CA SER A 2 11.23 -15.18 -3.00
C SER A 2 10.67 -13.78 -3.20
N HIS A 3 10.82 -13.25 -4.41
CA HIS A 3 10.17 -12.04 -4.86
C HIS A 3 8.66 -12.29 -4.81
N LEU A 4 7.96 -11.61 -3.90
CA LEU A 4 6.50 -11.63 -3.91
C LEU A 4 6.05 -10.93 -5.21
N PRO A 5 5.13 -11.50 -5.98
CA PRO A 5 4.62 -10.85 -7.19
C PRO A 5 3.99 -9.51 -6.80
N GLN A 6 4.35 -8.45 -7.53
CA GLN A 6 3.68 -7.17 -7.50
C GLN A 6 2.18 -7.42 -7.67
N GLN A 7 1.38 -7.13 -6.65
CA GLN A 7 -0.07 -7.17 -6.81
C GLN A 7 -0.49 -6.10 -7.82
N PRO A 8 -1.48 -6.39 -8.68
CA PRO A 8 -1.92 -5.47 -9.72
C PRO A 8 -2.30 -4.12 -9.09
N LEU A 9 -1.97 -3.03 -9.77
CA LEU A 9 -2.47 -1.69 -9.42
C LEU A 9 -3.98 -1.79 -9.21
N ILE A 10 -4.43 -1.70 -7.95
CA ILE A 10 -5.85 -1.53 -7.66
C ILE A 10 -6.15 -0.09 -8.05
N ARG A 11 -6.57 0.09 -9.30
CA ARG A 11 -7.36 1.25 -9.70
C ARG A 11 -8.61 1.16 -8.83
N LEU A 12 -8.96 2.23 -8.12
CA LEU A 12 -10.29 2.39 -7.56
C LEU A 12 -11.13 3.23 -8.54
N PRO A 13 -11.60 2.69 -9.69
CA PRO A 13 -12.50 3.46 -10.53
C PRO A 13 -13.91 3.36 -9.98
N ARG A 14 -14.65 4.47 -10.12
CA ARG A 14 -16.11 4.42 -10.22
C ARG A 14 -16.52 3.34 -11.23
N ALA A 15 -17.02 2.22 -10.75
CA ALA A 15 -17.93 1.34 -11.50
C ALA A 15 -18.84 0.54 -10.55
N LEU A 16 -19.36 1.19 -9.50
CA LEU A 16 -20.64 0.80 -8.90
C LEU A 16 -21.75 1.59 -9.60
N ASN A 17 -21.96 1.32 -10.90
CA ASN A 17 -23.27 1.39 -11.53
C ASN A 17 -23.18 0.84 -12.97
N GLN A 18 -23.93 -0.21 -13.25
CA GLN A 18 -24.09 -0.92 -14.53
C GLN A 18 -22.97 -1.90 -14.93
N ALA A 19 -23.06 -3.13 -14.42
CA ALA A 19 -23.32 -4.34 -15.23
C ALA A 19 -23.12 -5.59 -14.35
N LEU A 20 -24.22 -6.26 -14.03
CA LEU A 20 -24.24 -7.59 -13.44
C LEU A 20 -23.34 -8.55 -14.27
N ASN A 21 -22.34 -9.15 -13.61
CA ASN A 21 -21.51 -10.32 -14.01
C ASN A 21 -19.97 -10.15 -13.93
N LEU A 22 -19.44 -9.10 -13.29
CA LEU A 22 -18.00 -8.98 -13.00
C LEU A 22 -17.60 -9.38 -11.55
N ASP A 23 -18.57 -9.66 -10.67
CA ASP A 23 -18.33 -9.70 -9.22
C ASP A 23 -17.67 -11.00 -8.71
N ILE A 24 -17.93 -12.17 -9.30
CA ILE A 24 -17.46 -13.45 -8.73
C ILE A 24 -15.94 -13.65 -8.91
N ALA A 25 -15.38 -13.20 -10.03
CA ALA A 25 -13.96 -13.38 -10.34
C ALA A 25 -13.05 -12.35 -9.62
N ILE A 26 -13.53 -11.12 -9.43
CA ILE A 26 -12.79 -10.09 -8.69
C ILE A 26 -12.86 -10.38 -7.19
N ASP A 27 -14.04 -10.72 -6.66
CA ASP A 27 -14.22 -11.03 -5.24
C ASP A 27 -13.39 -12.26 -4.84
N SER A 28 -13.47 -13.36 -5.60
CA SER A 28 -12.66 -14.56 -5.34
C SER A 28 -11.14 -14.32 -5.44
N ALA A 29 -10.69 -13.44 -6.36
CA ALA A 29 -9.29 -13.06 -6.46
C ALA A 29 -8.79 -12.28 -5.23
N THR A 30 -9.64 -11.45 -4.61
CA THR A 30 -9.28 -10.72 -3.38
C THR A 30 -9.14 -11.63 -2.15
N PHE A 31 -9.84 -12.76 -2.13
CA PHE A 31 -9.77 -13.76 -1.05
C PHE A 31 -8.70 -14.85 -1.26
N LEU A 32 -7.92 -14.78 -2.33
CA LEU A 32 -6.77 -15.68 -2.47
C LEU A 32 -5.72 -15.38 -1.40
N MET A 33 -5.13 -16.42 -0.81
CA MET A 33 -4.07 -16.25 0.19
C MET A 33 -2.80 -15.61 -0.39
N THR A 34 -2.62 -15.65 -1.72
CA THR A 34 -1.59 -14.87 -2.43
C THR A 34 -1.83 -13.37 -2.32
N ASN A 35 -3.04 -12.96 -1.95
CA ASN A 35 -3.46 -11.59 -1.72
C ASN A 35 -3.43 -11.18 -0.23
N MET A 36 -3.00 -12.07 0.68
CA MET A 36 -3.01 -11.83 2.13
C MET A 36 -1.59 -11.84 2.72
N ILE A 37 -1.39 -11.00 3.75
CA ILE A 37 -0.17 -11.00 4.57
C ILE A 37 -0.52 -11.20 6.04
N PRO A 38 0.30 -11.90 6.84
CA PRO A 38 0.10 -11.95 8.29
C PRO A 38 0.29 -10.55 8.90
N GLN A 39 -0.82 -9.90 9.27
CA GLN A 39 -0.82 -8.52 9.76
C GLN A 39 -1.36 -8.45 11.19
N ALA A 40 -0.69 -7.66 12.04
CA ALA A 40 -1.14 -7.41 13.40
C ALA A 40 -2.52 -6.70 13.38
N PRO A 41 -3.50 -7.14 14.18
CA PRO A 41 -4.86 -6.60 14.15
C PRO A 41 -4.95 -5.07 14.26
N ASN A 42 -4.21 -4.44 15.18
CA ASN A 42 -4.24 -2.98 15.31
C ASN A 42 -3.59 -2.26 14.12
N ASN A 43 -2.60 -2.87 13.46
CA ASN A 43 -2.02 -2.32 12.25
C ASN A 43 -3.08 -2.29 11.12
N ASN A 44 -3.80 -3.41 10.92
CA ASN A 44 -4.86 -3.53 9.91
C ASN A 44 -6.11 -2.69 10.22
N GLN A 45 -6.61 -2.72 11.45
CA GLN A 45 -7.92 -2.14 11.77
C GLN A 45 -7.89 -0.64 12.05
N LYS A 46 -6.73 -0.07 12.40
CA LYS A 46 -6.65 1.33 12.81
C LYS A 46 -5.91 2.17 11.77
N ILE A 47 -4.64 1.86 11.53
CA ILE A 47 -3.81 2.70 10.67
C ILE A 47 -4.22 2.52 9.22
N TRP A 48 -4.34 1.27 8.78
CA TRP A 48 -4.70 0.95 7.41
C TRP A 48 -6.08 1.52 7.06
N GLU A 49 -7.07 1.30 7.93
CA GLU A 49 -8.40 1.89 7.80
C GLU A 49 -8.33 3.42 7.72
N SER A 50 -7.62 4.08 8.64
CA SER A 50 -7.56 5.54 8.65
C SER A 50 -6.90 6.13 7.40
N PHE A 51 -5.89 5.46 6.83
CA PHE A 51 -5.24 5.89 5.59
C PHE A 51 -6.14 5.62 4.38
N GLU A 52 -6.79 4.46 4.32
CA GLU A 52 -7.75 4.14 3.25
C GLU A 52 -8.96 5.07 3.26
N SER A 53 -9.44 5.45 4.45
CA SER A 53 -10.51 6.42 4.60
C SER A 53 -10.08 7.80 4.10
N TYR A 54 -8.84 8.24 4.36
CA TYR A 54 -8.30 9.45 3.75
C TYR A 54 -8.22 9.35 2.22
N ILE A 55 -7.68 8.26 1.66
CA ILE A 55 -7.61 8.06 0.20
C ILE A 55 -9.01 8.07 -0.41
N ARG A 56 -9.99 7.42 0.23
CA ARG A 56 -11.39 7.41 -0.20
C ARG A 56 -11.96 8.82 -0.23
N THR A 57 -11.67 9.65 0.76
CA THR A 57 -12.05 11.07 0.73
C THR A 57 -11.45 11.79 -0.48
N GLN A 58 -10.16 11.57 -0.79
CA GLN A 58 -9.54 12.18 -1.97
C GLN A 58 -10.23 11.75 -3.28
N VAL A 59 -10.57 10.47 -3.40
CA VAL A 59 -11.27 9.93 -4.58
C VAL A 59 -12.67 10.53 -4.71
N LEU A 60 -13.41 10.61 -3.59
CA LEU A 60 -14.74 11.23 -3.57
C LEU A 60 -14.70 12.73 -3.91
N SER A 61 -13.57 13.41 -3.67
CA SER A 61 -13.33 14.80 -4.05
C SER A 61 -12.94 15.00 -5.53
N GLY A 62 -13.04 13.97 -6.38
CA GLY A 62 -12.77 14.07 -7.82
C GLY A 62 -11.36 13.67 -8.24
N ASN A 63 -10.56 13.13 -7.32
CA ASN A 63 -9.30 12.50 -7.66
C ASN A 63 -9.47 11.02 -8.02
N GLU A 64 -8.42 10.46 -8.59
CA GLU A 64 -8.17 9.03 -8.64
C GLU A 64 -6.92 8.70 -7.81
N ALA A 65 -6.82 7.45 -7.37
CA ALA A 65 -5.69 6.98 -6.57
C ALA A 65 -5.15 5.66 -7.15
N TYR A 66 -3.84 5.63 -7.37
CA TYR A 66 -3.09 4.44 -7.74
C TYR A 66 -2.34 3.93 -6.51
N ILE A 67 -2.66 2.71 -6.10
CA ILE A 67 -2.15 2.13 -4.86
C ILE A 67 -1.20 0.98 -5.18
N ILE A 68 -0.02 1.02 -4.56
CA ILE A 68 0.94 -0.09 -4.53
C ILE A 68 1.21 -0.38 -3.06
N MET A 69 1.20 -1.65 -2.67
CA MET A 69 1.44 -2.04 -1.29
C MET A 69 2.26 -3.32 -1.18
N GLY A 70 2.81 -3.55 0.01
CA GLY A 70 3.53 -4.77 0.30
C GLY A 70 4.01 -4.81 1.74
N SER A 71 4.90 -5.74 2.00
CA SER A 71 5.51 -5.95 3.31
C SER A 71 6.96 -6.40 3.15
N TYR A 72 7.77 -6.25 4.20
CA TYR A 72 9.17 -6.69 4.20
C TYR A 72 9.65 -7.08 5.60
N GLY A 73 10.82 -7.71 5.64
CA GLY A 73 11.45 -8.20 6.87
C GLY A 73 10.74 -9.41 7.47
N SER A 74 11.22 -9.82 8.64
CA SER A 74 10.63 -10.88 9.46
C SER A 74 10.55 -10.39 10.90
N GLY A 75 9.40 -10.56 11.55
CA GLY A 75 9.24 -10.24 12.96
C GLY A 75 8.09 -9.28 13.28
N GLY A 76 6.86 -9.79 13.28
CA GLY A 76 5.66 -9.06 13.72
C GLY A 76 5.21 -9.43 15.13
N ILE A 77 4.37 -8.60 15.74
CA ILE A 77 3.74 -8.88 17.04
C ILE A 77 2.22 -8.76 16.90
N GLY A 78 1.59 -9.90 16.62
CA GLY A 78 0.14 -10.04 16.42
C GLY A 78 -0.63 -10.32 17.72
N SER A 79 -1.90 -10.70 17.61
CA SER A 79 -2.74 -11.07 18.77
C SER A 79 -2.35 -12.42 19.39
N ALA A 80 -1.73 -13.31 18.61
CA ALA A 80 -1.34 -14.64 19.05
C ALA A 80 -0.07 -14.67 19.93
N SER A 81 0.66 -13.56 20.06
CA SER A 81 1.93 -13.51 20.80
C SER A 81 2.24 -12.08 21.24
N THR A 82 2.76 -11.93 22.47
CA THR A 82 3.34 -10.67 22.98
C THR A 82 4.82 -10.51 22.59
N SER A 83 5.42 -11.55 22.01
CA SER A 83 6.80 -11.58 21.52
C SER A 83 6.85 -11.59 20.00
N VAL A 84 8.00 -11.23 19.42
CA VAL A 84 8.25 -11.23 17.98
C VAL A 84 8.03 -12.62 17.38
N VAL A 85 7.21 -12.69 16.34
CA VAL A 85 6.95 -13.88 15.53
C VAL A 85 7.54 -13.67 14.14
N ASN A 86 8.46 -14.53 13.74
CA ASN A 86 9.11 -14.47 12.42
C ASN A 86 8.34 -15.24 11.34
N SER A 87 7.64 -16.30 11.73
CA SER A 87 6.92 -17.17 10.79
C SER A 87 5.77 -17.91 11.45
N ILE A 88 4.76 -18.29 10.67
CA ILE A 88 3.66 -19.17 11.03
C ILE A 88 3.61 -20.40 10.11
N ASP A 89 2.69 -21.32 10.37
CA ASP A 89 2.53 -22.58 9.61
C ASP A 89 3.85 -23.37 9.49
N ASN A 90 4.46 -23.67 10.65
CA ASN A 90 5.72 -24.41 10.73
C ASN A 90 6.85 -23.83 9.87
N GLY A 91 6.93 -22.50 9.77
CA GLY A 91 7.98 -21.80 9.03
C GLY A 91 7.68 -21.54 7.55
N LYS A 92 6.53 -22.01 7.03
CA LYS A 92 6.19 -21.85 5.61
C LYS A 92 5.73 -20.45 5.24
N ILE A 93 5.18 -19.71 6.21
CA ILE A 93 4.65 -18.37 5.99
C ILE A 93 5.45 -17.38 6.82
N ASN A 94 6.14 -16.45 6.16
CA ASN A 94 6.86 -15.36 6.82
C ASN A 94 5.87 -14.35 7.43
N VAL A 95 6.13 -13.94 8.67
CA VAL A 95 5.42 -12.82 9.31
C VAL A 95 6.28 -11.57 9.09
N PRO A 96 5.82 -10.58 8.31
CA PRO A 96 6.63 -9.41 8.00
C PRO A 96 6.86 -8.53 9.24
N ALA A 97 8.00 -7.86 9.28
CA ALA A 97 8.30 -6.86 10.30
C ALA A 97 7.58 -5.52 10.02
N ASN A 98 7.37 -5.21 8.74
CA ASN A 98 6.79 -3.96 8.29
C ASN A 98 5.78 -4.16 7.15
N VAL A 99 4.78 -3.29 7.12
CA VAL A 99 3.77 -3.19 6.05
C VAL A 99 3.78 -1.77 5.51
N TRP A 100 3.74 -1.62 4.19
CA TRP A 100 3.83 -0.33 3.52
C TRP A 100 2.80 -0.17 2.40
N LYS A 101 2.48 1.09 2.10
CA LYS A 101 1.58 1.50 1.01
C LYS A 101 2.08 2.80 0.39
N VAL A 102 2.06 2.85 -0.93
CA VAL A 102 2.27 4.05 -1.73
C VAL A 102 0.96 4.37 -2.44
N ALA A 103 0.51 5.62 -2.34
CA ALA A 103 -0.66 6.14 -3.04
C ALA A 103 -0.24 7.33 -3.90
N VAL A 104 -0.40 7.22 -5.21
CA VAL A 104 -0.29 8.35 -6.16
C VAL A 104 -1.69 8.93 -6.32
N ILE A 105 -1.87 10.21 -6.03
CA ILE A 105 -3.16 10.90 -6.03
C ILE A 105 -3.14 12.04 -7.03
N MET A 106 -4.12 12.06 -7.92
CA MET A 106 -4.23 13.05 -9.01
C MET A 106 -5.69 13.27 -9.41
N PRO A 107 -6.05 14.43 -9.97
CA PRO A 107 -7.40 14.65 -10.49
C PRO A 107 -7.78 13.58 -11.52
N THR A 108 -9.05 13.18 -11.53
CA THR A 108 -9.56 12.20 -12.51
C THR A 108 -9.40 12.75 -13.94
N GLY A 109 -9.04 11.89 -14.89
CA GLY A 109 -8.95 12.21 -16.31
C GLY A 109 -8.53 11.00 -17.13
N ASP A 110 -8.05 11.24 -18.36
CA ASP A 110 -7.56 10.20 -19.26
C ASP A 110 -6.03 10.25 -19.38
N ASN A 111 -5.42 9.18 -19.89
CA ASN A 111 -3.97 9.07 -20.16
C ASN A 111 -3.10 9.26 -18.91
N ASP A 112 -3.37 8.48 -17.86
CA ASP A 112 -2.93 8.80 -16.49
C ASP A 112 -1.41 8.88 -16.33
N ILE A 113 -0.65 7.98 -16.97
CA ILE A 113 0.81 7.99 -16.93
C ILE A 113 1.38 9.32 -17.43
N SER A 114 0.78 9.94 -18.46
CA SER A 114 1.31 11.20 -19.03
C SER A 114 1.00 12.42 -18.16
N ARG A 115 0.05 12.30 -17.23
CA ARG A 115 -0.34 13.37 -16.29
C ARG A 115 0.44 13.31 -14.98
N ILE A 116 1.15 12.21 -14.70
CA ILE A 116 2.02 12.11 -13.53
C ILE A 116 3.30 12.93 -13.81
N ALA A 117 3.51 13.96 -13.00
CA ALA A 117 4.62 14.89 -13.09
C ALA A 117 5.24 15.14 -11.72
N SER A 118 6.30 15.95 -11.66
CA SER A 118 7.03 16.27 -10.43
C SER A 118 6.16 16.83 -9.30
N GLY A 119 5.03 17.48 -9.63
CA GLY A 119 4.08 18.04 -8.68
C GLY A 119 2.94 17.09 -8.27
N THR A 120 2.88 15.88 -8.84
CA THR A 120 1.85 14.90 -8.49
C THR A 120 2.06 14.45 -7.04
N ARG A 121 0.96 14.43 -6.27
CA ARG A 121 1.02 14.05 -4.86
C ARG A 121 1.23 12.54 -4.73
N VAL A 122 2.32 12.16 -4.06
CA VAL A 122 2.63 10.77 -3.74
C VAL A 122 2.80 10.63 -2.23
N ILE A 123 2.01 9.74 -1.63
CA ILE A 123 2.05 9.47 -0.19
C ILE A 123 2.54 8.05 0.02
N ALA A 124 3.66 7.92 0.73
CA ALA A 124 4.20 6.63 1.14
C ALA A 124 4.10 6.48 2.66
N VAL A 125 3.49 5.40 3.13
CA VAL A 125 3.32 5.05 4.55
C VAL A 125 4.02 3.71 4.79
N ASN A 126 4.85 3.63 5.84
CA ASN A 126 5.56 2.42 6.23
C ASN A 126 5.45 2.20 7.75
N THR A 127 4.81 1.10 8.14
CA THR A 127 4.37 0.86 9.52
C THR A 127 4.98 -0.43 10.07
N PRO A 128 5.40 -0.46 11.35
CA PRO A 128 5.76 -1.72 12.00
C PRO A 128 4.52 -2.62 12.16
N ASN A 129 4.70 -3.91 11.93
CA ASN A 129 3.63 -4.92 11.99
C ASN A 129 3.40 -5.40 13.43
N VAL A 130 2.98 -4.49 14.30
CA VAL A 130 2.83 -4.72 15.74
C VAL A 130 1.53 -4.14 16.28
N ASN A 131 1.04 -4.70 17.39
CA ASN A 131 -0.19 -4.22 18.02
C ASN A 131 -0.04 -2.94 18.87
N THR A 132 1.17 -2.57 19.26
CA THR A 132 1.44 -1.38 20.11
C THR A 132 1.51 -0.07 19.32
N ILE A 133 1.10 -0.10 18.07
CA ILE A 133 1.23 1.01 17.12
C ILE A 133 0.14 2.08 17.33
N ASN A 134 0.47 3.36 17.13
CA ASN A 134 -0.48 4.47 17.19
C ASN A 134 -1.34 4.54 15.91
N ALA A 135 -2.63 4.86 16.04
CA ALA A 135 -3.61 4.83 14.95
C ALA A 135 -3.37 5.87 13.82
N GLY A 136 -2.69 6.99 14.09
CA GLY A 136 -2.52 8.05 13.09
C GLY A 136 -1.51 7.69 12.01
N TRP A 137 -1.94 7.45 10.77
CA TRP A 137 -1.04 7.07 9.68
C TRP A 137 0.05 8.10 9.35
N LYS A 138 -0.21 9.38 9.59
CA LYS A 138 0.68 10.52 9.24
C LYS A 138 2.08 10.42 9.86
N GLN A 139 2.20 9.84 11.05
CA GLN A 139 3.51 9.70 11.72
C GLN A 139 4.41 8.66 11.04
N TYR A 140 3.83 7.80 10.20
CA TYR A 140 4.51 6.73 9.47
C TYR A 140 4.79 7.11 8.01
N ILE A 141 4.62 8.39 7.65
CA ILE A 141 4.97 8.87 6.32
C ILE A 141 6.48 8.76 6.12
N VAL A 142 6.85 8.15 5.00
CA VAL A 142 8.21 8.04 4.48
C VAL A 142 8.24 8.52 3.04
N THR A 143 9.40 8.50 2.41
CA THR A 143 9.53 8.68 0.95
C THR A 143 9.36 7.34 0.24
N VAL A 144 8.98 7.33 -1.04
CA VAL A 144 8.96 6.08 -1.82
C VAL A 144 10.36 5.47 -1.87
N ARG A 145 11.40 6.30 -2.03
CA ARG A 145 12.81 5.87 -2.02
C ARG A 145 13.19 5.15 -0.72
N ASN A 146 12.62 5.53 0.42
CA ASN A 146 12.84 4.81 1.68
C ASN A 146 12.34 3.37 1.58
N ILE A 147 11.14 3.15 1.03
CA ILE A 147 10.57 1.81 0.84
C ILE A 147 11.43 1.00 -0.15
N GLU A 148 11.84 1.60 -1.26
CA GLU A 148 12.72 0.93 -2.24
C GLU A 148 14.05 0.51 -1.62
N THR A 149 14.63 1.36 -0.77
CA THR A 149 15.88 1.03 -0.05
C THR A 149 15.70 -0.17 0.87
N GLN A 150 14.52 -0.34 1.49
CA GLN A 150 14.23 -1.47 2.37
C GLN A 150 13.87 -2.77 1.62
N THR A 151 13.32 -2.65 0.40
CA THR A 151 12.71 -3.77 -0.32
C THR A 151 13.54 -4.24 -1.52
N GLY A 152 14.42 -3.39 -2.06
CA GLY A 152 15.10 -3.60 -3.33
C GLY A 152 14.18 -3.44 -4.56
N TYR A 153 12.96 -2.93 -4.37
CA TYR A 153 12.03 -2.68 -5.48
C TYR A 153 12.38 -1.38 -6.21
N ASN A 154 12.02 -1.34 -7.50
CA ASN A 154 11.91 -0.13 -8.29
C ASN A 154 10.40 0.17 -8.44
N LEU A 155 9.87 1.02 -7.56
CA LEU A 155 8.47 1.41 -7.56
C LEU A 155 8.24 2.50 -8.61
N LEU A 156 6.98 2.68 -9.04
CA LEU A 156 6.62 3.66 -10.07
C LEU A 156 7.46 3.55 -11.38
N SER A 157 8.04 2.37 -11.64
CA SER A 157 8.98 2.13 -12.73
C SER A 157 8.41 2.31 -14.15
N GLY A 158 7.09 2.47 -14.26
CA GLY A 158 6.41 2.85 -15.50
C GLY A 158 6.49 4.34 -15.85
N LEU A 159 6.99 5.18 -14.94
CA LEU A 159 7.18 6.62 -15.16
C LEU A 159 8.53 6.91 -15.82
N PRO A 160 8.71 8.05 -16.51
CA PRO A 160 10.04 8.52 -16.92
C PRO A 160 10.97 8.70 -15.70
N GLN A 161 12.25 8.34 -15.84
CA GLN A 161 13.22 8.37 -14.72
C GLN A 161 13.32 9.74 -14.05
N ALA A 162 13.30 10.83 -14.83
CA ALA A 162 13.35 12.19 -14.29
C ALA A 162 12.13 12.52 -13.39
N VAL A 163 10.97 11.93 -13.65
CA VAL A 163 9.78 12.08 -12.80
C VAL A 163 9.92 11.23 -11.54
N GLN A 164 10.32 9.96 -11.68
CA GLN A 164 10.61 9.05 -10.56
C GLN A 164 11.57 9.71 -9.54
N ASP A 165 12.69 10.23 -10.03
CA ASP A 165 13.72 10.85 -9.21
C ASP A 165 13.24 12.02 -8.35
N VAL A 166 12.17 12.69 -8.79
CA VAL A 166 11.53 13.77 -8.04
C VAL A 166 10.49 13.20 -7.09
N VAL A 167 9.46 12.51 -7.60
CA VAL A 167 8.30 12.12 -6.79
C VAL A 167 8.67 11.10 -5.71
N GLU A 168 9.69 10.27 -5.93
CA GLU A 168 10.08 9.23 -4.98
C GLU A 168 10.90 9.76 -3.80
N LYS A 169 11.45 10.98 -3.91
CA LYS A 169 12.25 11.63 -2.85
C LYS A 169 11.42 12.60 -2.01
N VAL A 170 10.22 12.96 -2.45
CA VAL A 170 9.33 13.85 -1.70
C VAL A 170 8.73 13.09 -0.53
N LYS A 171 8.85 13.66 0.68
CA LYS A 171 8.12 13.21 1.86
C LYS A 171 6.84 14.04 1.94
N ASP A 172 5.69 13.38 1.83
CA ASP A 172 4.39 14.08 1.92
C ASP A 172 4.25 14.78 3.29
N PRO A 173 3.75 16.02 3.33
CA PRO A 173 3.54 16.76 4.59
C PRO A 173 2.39 16.23 5.45
N GLY A 174 1.55 15.33 4.92
CA GLY A 174 0.42 14.75 5.63
C GLY A 174 -0.75 15.69 5.86
N ASN A 175 -0.89 16.77 5.07
CA ASN A 175 -2.01 17.73 5.19
C ASN A 175 -3.10 17.55 4.13
#